data_AF-A0A933GVL1-F1
#
_entry.id   AF-A0A933GVL1-F1
#
_cell.length_a   1.000
_cell.length_b   1.000
_cell.length_c   1.000
_cell.angle_alpha   90.00
_cell.angle_beta   90.00
_cell.angle_gamma   90.00
#
_symmetry.space_group_name_H-M   'P 1'
#
loop_
_entity.id
_entity.type
_entity.pdbx_description
1 polymer ?
#
loop_
_entity_poly.entity_id
_entity_poly.type
_entity_poly.pdbx_seq_one_letter_code
_entity_poly.pdbx_strand_id
1 'polypeptide(L)'
;MRHSGLPDPIAKRDILYDPDRPAREKVATADAYFEVGRYQDALSFYREACHAQGLSKVRELALEEGDAFLFAGAEMPGEAPSPEDWRRLAAHALELGKFRFAAKAFEKLGDEEAKAAALAKLQEAMVVAAAEEAAFEKERKILGGATVPDRSVGLGLGGDEAS
;
A
#
# COMPACT_ATOMS: atom_id res chain seq x y z
N MET A 1 2.61 -17.46 16.07
CA MET A 1 2.20 -16.32 15.23
C MET A 1 0.89 -16.73 14.56
N ARG A 2 -0.22 -16.04 14.82
CA ARG A 2 -1.53 -16.46 14.30
C ARG A 2 -1.56 -16.10 12.82
N HIS A 3 -1.60 -17.11 11.97
CA HIS A 3 -1.96 -16.92 10.56
C HIS A 3 -3.28 -16.17 10.55
N SER A 4 -3.31 -14.94 10.02
CA SER A 4 -4.56 -14.38 9.53
C SER A 4 -5.17 -15.48 8.67
N GLY A 5 -6.43 -15.86 8.89
CA GLY A 5 -7.09 -17.01 8.25
C GLY A 5 -7.28 -16.87 6.73
N LEU A 6 -6.38 -16.13 6.08
CA LEU A 6 -6.30 -15.84 4.68
C LEU A 6 -5.49 -16.93 3.97
N PRO A 7 -5.85 -17.26 2.74
CA PRO A 7 -5.04 -18.11 1.89
C PRO A 7 -3.61 -17.59 1.75
N ASP A 8 -2.63 -18.50 1.84
CA ASP A 8 -1.25 -18.25 1.43
C ASP A 8 -1.17 -18.01 -0.09
N PRO A 9 -0.02 -17.58 -0.66
CA PRO A 9 0.07 -17.29 -2.09
C PRO A 9 -0.29 -18.45 -3.03
N ILE A 10 -0.03 -19.70 -2.63
CA ILE A 10 -0.35 -20.88 -3.44
C ILE A 10 -1.87 -21.14 -3.34
N ALA A 11 -2.39 -21.18 -2.13
CA ALA A 11 -3.82 -21.36 -1.89
C ALA A 11 -4.65 -20.24 -2.54
N LYS A 12 -4.16 -18.99 -2.52
CA LYS A 12 -4.79 -17.86 -3.20
C LYS A 12 -4.93 -18.12 -4.70
N ARG A 13 -3.84 -18.54 -5.36
CA ARG A 13 -3.83 -18.86 -6.80
C ARG A 13 -4.85 -19.96 -7.11
N ASP A 14 -4.83 -21.02 -6.32
CA ASP A 14 -5.70 -22.17 -6.53
C ASP A 14 -7.17 -21.79 -6.35
N ILE A 15 -7.52 -20.93 -5.39
CA ILE A 15 -8.90 -20.42 -5.22
C ILE A 15 -9.29 -19.49 -6.37
N LEU A 16 -8.40 -18.55 -6.74
CA LEU A 16 -8.74 -17.50 -7.69
C LEU A 16 -8.98 -18.07 -9.10
N TYR A 17 -8.09 -18.95 -9.55
CA TYR A 17 -8.09 -19.45 -10.94
C TYR A 17 -8.74 -20.82 -11.10
N ASP A 18 -9.33 -21.39 -10.06
CA ASP A 18 -10.19 -22.56 -10.17
C ASP A 18 -11.51 -22.17 -10.88
N PRO A 19 -11.78 -22.73 -12.08
CA PRO A 19 -12.99 -22.42 -12.85
C PRO A 19 -14.25 -23.03 -12.23
N ASP A 20 -14.11 -24.11 -11.45
CA ASP A 20 -15.24 -24.81 -10.82
C ASP A 20 -15.64 -24.19 -9.48
N ARG A 21 -14.80 -23.30 -8.95
CA ARG A 21 -15.08 -22.62 -7.68
C ARG A 21 -16.23 -21.63 -7.82
N PRO A 22 -17.27 -21.73 -6.98
CA PRO A 22 -18.43 -20.84 -7.09
C PRO A 22 -18.07 -19.40 -6.74
N ALA A 23 -18.66 -18.45 -7.47
CA ALA A 23 -18.43 -17.02 -7.28
C ALA A 23 -18.61 -16.55 -5.82
N ARG A 24 -19.58 -17.12 -5.09
CA ARG A 24 -19.82 -16.80 -3.67
C ARG A 24 -18.60 -17.05 -2.77
N GLU A 25 -17.81 -18.08 -3.06
CA GLU A 25 -16.60 -18.39 -2.28
C GLU A 25 -15.45 -17.46 -2.63
N LYS A 26 -15.33 -17.09 -3.91
CA LYS A 26 -14.40 -16.05 -4.36
C LYS A 26 -14.73 -14.70 -3.68
N VAL A 27 -16.03 -14.34 -3.59
CA VAL A 27 -16.49 -13.14 -2.87
C VAL A 27 -16.18 -13.20 -1.38
N ALA A 28 -16.49 -14.31 -0.69
CA ALA A 28 -16.17 -14.44 0.75
C ALA A 28 -14.65 -14.32 1.02
N THR A 29 -13.82 -14.85 0.11
CA THR A 29 -12.37 -14.70 0.19
C THR A 29 -11.94 -13.26 -0.05
N ALA A 30 -12.56 -12.57 -1.01
CA ALA A 30 -12.33 -11.16 -1.28
C ALA A 30 -12.66 -10.28 -0.06
N ASP A 31 -13.81 -10.52 0.58
CA ASP A 31 -14.25 -9.82 1.78
C ASP A 31 -13.22 -9.98 2.90
N ALA A 32 -12.72 -11.20 3.13
CA ALA A 32 -11.68 -11.45 4.11
C ALA A 32 -10.37 -10.68 3.80
N TYR A 33 -9.96 -10.59 2.53
CA TYR A 33 -8.81 -9.76 2.15
C TYR A 33 -9.09 -8.26 2.33
N PHE A 34 -10.32 -7.81 2.05
CA PHE A 34 -10.71 -6.42 2.19
C PHE A 34 -10.68 -5.98 3.67
N GLU A 35 -11.22 -6.79 4.57
CA GLU A 35 -11.28 -6.52 6.02
C GLU A 35 -9.90 -6.32 6.65
N VAL A 36 -8.85 -6.97 6.13
CA VAL A 36 -7.47 -6.84 6.64
C VAL A 36 -6.63 -5.80 5.89
N GLY A 37 -7.24 -5.01 5.00
CA GLY A 37 -6.53 -3.98 4.23
C GLY A 37 -5.75 -4.48 3.02
N ARG A 38 -5.95 -5.74 2.59
CA ARG A 38 -5.28 -6.33 1.41
C ARG A 38 -6.09 -6.08 0.14
N TYR A 39 -6.30 -4.81 -0.19
CA TYR A 39 -7.26 -4.39 -1.22
C TYR A 39 -6.93 -4.88 -2.64
N GLN A 40 -5.66 -4.99 -3.01
CA GLN A 40 -5.25 -5.54 -4.32
C GLN A 40 -5.63 -7.02 -4.46
N ASP A 41 -5.53 -7.78 -3.38
CA ASP A 41 -5.96 -9.17 -3.35
C ASP A 41 -7.48 -9.26 -3.43
N ALA A 42 -8.20 -8.47 -2.63
CA ALA A 42 -9.66 -8.38 -2.66
C ALA A 42 -10.19 -8.03 -4.07
N LEU A 43 -9.60 -7.00 -4.69
CA LEU A 43 -9.93 -6.57 -6.05
C LEU A 43 -9.80 -7.73 -7.05
N SER A 44 -8.72 -8.51 -6.97
CA SER A 44 -8.50 -9.66 -7.86
C SER A 44 -9.65 -10.66 -7.78
N PHE A 45 -10.11 -11.00 -6.57
CA PHE A 45 -11.23 -11.91 -6.36
C PHE A 45 -12.57 -11.31 -6.77
N TYR A 46 -12.85 -10.03 -6.48
CA TYR A 46 -14.10 -9.39 -6.89
C TYR A 46 -14.23 -9.31 -8.42
N ARG A 47 -13.12 -9.06 -9.13
CA ARG A 47 -13.11 -9.05 -10.60
C ARG A 47 -13.41 -10.43 -11.16
N GLU A 48 -12.73 -11.44 -10.66
CA GLU A 48 -12.92 -12.83 -11.09
C GLU A 48 -14.35 -13.32 -10.80
N ALA A 49 -14.96 -12.86 -9.70
CA ALA A 49 -16.33 -13.18 -9.35
C ALA A 49 -17.38 -12.28 -10.05
N CYS A 50 -16.97 -11.32 -10.88
CA CYS A 50 -17.84 -10.29 -11.46
C CYS A 50 -18.72 -9.59 -10.41
N HIS A 51 -18.19 -9.37 -9.20
CA HIS A 51 -18.96 -8.89 -8.06
C HIS A 51 -19.03 -7.36 -8.01
N ALA A 52 -20.09 -6.79 -8.61
CA ALA A 52 -20.24 -5.34 -8.77
C ALA A 52 -20.19 -4.56 -7.44
N GLN A 53 -20.84 -5.05 -6.39
CA GLN A 53 -20.86 -4.37 -5.10
C GLN A 53 -19.46 -4.32 -4.47
N GLY A 54 -18.69 -5.41 -4.54
CA GLY A 54 -17.31 -5.44 -4.06
C GLY A 54 -16.39 -4.49 -4.84
N LEU A 55 -16.56 -4.41 -6.17
CA LEU A 55 -15.82 -3.46 -7.00
C LEU A 55 -16.20 -2.01 -6.67
N SER A 56 -17.48 -1.72 -6.38
CA SER A 56 -17.92 -0.39 -5.90
C SER A 56 -17.24 -0.01 -4.58
N LYS A 57 -17.19 -0.93 -3.60
CA LYS A 57 -16.50 -0.71 -2.32
C LYS A 57 -15.02 -0.38 -2.52
N VAL A 58 -14.33 -1.13 -3.39
CA VAL A 58 -12.92 -0.87 -3.70
C VAL A 58 -12.74 0.50 -4.37
N ARG A 59 -13.68 0.89 -5.24
CA ARG A 59 -13.67 2.19 -5.92
C ARG A 59 -13.85 3.35 -4.94
N GLU A 60 -14.81 3.25 -4.03
CA GLU A 60 -15.06 4.24 -2.98
C GLU A 60 -13.83 4.41 -2.08
N LEU A 61 -13.28 3.30 -1.59
CA LEU A 61 -12.04 3.30 -0.81
C LEU A 61 -10.87 3.94 -1.58
N ALA A 62 -10.72 3.63 -2.87
CA ALA A 62 -9.65 4.18 -3.68
C ALA A 62 -9.79 5.71 -3.87
N LEU A 63 -11.02 6.24 -3.92
CA LEU A 63 -11.27 7.69 -3.91
C LEU A 63 -10.88 8.32 -2.58
N GLU A 64 -11.27 7.71 -1.46
CA GLU A 64 -10.93 8.17 -0.10
C GLU A 64 -9.42 8.12 0.16
N GLU A 65 -8.72 7.13 -0.37
CA GLU A 65 -7.27 7.00 -0.21
C GLU A 65 -6.47 7.76 -1.26
N GLY A 66 -7.09 8.31 -2.30
CA GLY A 66 -6.36 8.86 -3.43
C GLY A 66 -5.52 7.82 -4.19
N ASP A 67 -5.93 6.54 -4.18
CA ASP A 67 -5.22 5.45 -4.85
C ASP A 67 -5.71 5.24 -6.29
N ALA A 68 -5.06 5.93 -7.23
CA ALA A 68 -5.38 5.84 -8.65
C ALA A 68 -5.19 4.47 -9.28
N PHE A 69 -4.31 3.61 -8.74
CA PHE A 69 -4.09 2.27 -9.29
C PHE A 69 -5.19 1.32 -8.87
N LEU A 70 -5.58 1.38 -7.59
CA LEU A 70 -6.72 0.62 -7.07
C LEU A 70 -8.03 1.07 -7.75
N PHE A 71 -8.20 2.39 -7.92
CA PHE A 71 -9.36 2.97 -8.62
C PHE A 71 -9.46 2.48 -10.07
N ALA A 72 -8.37 2.56 -10.84
CA ALA A 72 -8.29 2.01 -12.20
C ALA A 72 -8.59 0.51 -12.24
N GLY A 73 -8.15 -0.21 -11.21
CA GLY A 73 -8.31 -1.66 -11.11
C GLY A 73 -9.77 -2.08 -10.93
N ALA A 74 -10.59 -1.25 -10.30
CA ALA A 74 -12.01 -1.46 -10.00
C ALA A 74 -12.98 -1.00 -11.11
N GLU A 75 -12.47 -0.75 -12.32
CA GLU A 75 -13.29 -0.47 -13.50
C GLU A 75 -14.16 -1.69 -13.84
N MET A 76 -15.46 -1.46 -14.05
CA MET A 76 -16.42 -2.49 -14.45
C MET A 76 -16.78 -2.35 -15.93
N PRO A 77 -16.99 -3.46 -16.67
CA PRO A 77 -17.49 -3.39 -18.04
C PRO A 77 -18.82 -2.63 -18.10
N GLY A 78 -18.90 -1.59 -18.93
CA GLY A 78 -20.10 -0.76 -19.08
C GLY A 78 -20.27 0.35 -18.04
N GLU A 79 -19.41 0.43 -17.03
CA GLU A 79 -19.46 1.45 -15.98
C GLU A 79 -18.06 2.03 -15.75
N ALA A 80 -17.56 2.70 -16.80
CA ALA A 80 -16.28 3.39 -16.74
C ALA A 80 -16.39 4.60 -15.80
N PRO A 81 -15.38 4.84 -14.94
CA PRO A 81 -15.33 6.05 -14.11
C PRO A 81 -15.41 7.31 -14.94
N SER A 82 -16.15 8.29 -14.42
CA SER A 82 -16.30 9.56 -15.12
C SER A 82 -15.00 10.38 -15.06
N PRO A 83 -14.78 11.31 -15.99
CA PRO A 83 -13.69 12.29 -15.87
C PRO A 83 -13.76 13.10 -14.56
N GLU A 84 -14.94 13.27 -13.97
CA GLU A 84 -15.07 13.96 -12.68
C GLU A 84 -14.49 13.15 -11.53
N ASP A 85 -14.71 11.83 -11.51
CA ASP A 85 -14.13 10.95 -10.49
C ASP A 85 -12.61 10.97 -10.55
N TRP A 86 -12.04 10.93 -11.76
CA TRP A 86 -10.59 11.05 -11.97
C TRP A 86 -10.05 12.40 -11.50
N ARG A 87 -10.77 13.50 -11.68
CA ARG A 87 -10.37 14.83 -11.15
C ARG A 87 -10.40 14.85 -9.63
N ARG A 88 -11.46 14.33 -9.00
CA ARG A 88 -11.57 14.26 -7.53
C ARG A 88 -10.46 13.42 -6.93
N LEU A 89 -10.19 12.26 -7.52
CA LEU A 89 -9.10 11.38 -7.15
C LEU A 89 -7.73 12.07 -7.27
N ALA A 90 -7.49 12.77 -8.39
CA ALA A 90 -6.24 13.48 -8.62
C ALA A 90 -6.01 14.59 -7.58
N ALA A 91 -7.04 15.39 -7.32
CA ALA A 91 -7.00 16.45 -6.31
C ALA A 91 -6.72 15.89 -4.92
N HIS A 92 -7.43 14.83 -4.52
CA HIS A 92 -7.23 14.24 -3.21
C HIS A 92 -5.86 13.57 -3.05
N ALA A 93 -5.38 12.88 -4.09
CA ALA A 93 -4.03 12.32 -4.10
C ALA A 93 -2.95 13.41 -3.96
N LEU A 94 -3.14 14.60 -4.54
CA LEU A 94 -2.24 15.73 -4.35
C LEU A 94 -2.25 16.25 -2.91
N GLU A 95 -3.43 16.38 -2.30
CA GLU A 95 -3.60 16.82 -0.90
C GLU A 95 -2.87 15.87 0.07
N LEU A 96 -2.92 14.57 -0.21
CA LEU A 96 -2.23 13.53 0.57
C LEU A 96 -0.73 13.41 0.26
N GLY A 97 -0.18 14.22 -0.66
CA GLY A 97 1.21 14.10 -1.11
C GLY A 97 1.51 12.84 -1.93
N LYS A 98 0.47 12.11 -2.38
CA LYS A 98 0.54 10.90 -3.19
C LYS A 98 0.75 11.25 -4.67
N PHE A 99 1.83 11.97 -4.97
CA PHE A 99 2.08 12.59 -6.29
C PHE A 99 2.09 11.61 -7.47
N ARG A 100 2.61 10.39 -7.28
CA ARG A 100 2.58 9.35 -8.33
C ARG A 100 1.15 8.90 -8.68
N PHE A 101 0.27 8.85 -7.68
CA PHE A 101 -1.14 8.49 -7.88
C PHE A 101 -1.89 9.63 -8.57
N ALA A 102 -1.64 10.88 -8.15
CA ALA A 102 -2.18 12.07 -8.83
C ALA A 102 -1.75 12.11 -10.31
N ALA A 103 -0.47 11.88 -10.61
CA ALA A 103 0.04 11.82 -11.99
C ALA A 103 -0.67 10.74 -12.82
N LYS A 104 -0.96 9.57 -12.22
CA LYS A 104 -1.72 8.51 -12.89
C LYS A 104 -3.16 8.92 -13.20
N ALA A 105 -3.80 9.66 -12.30
CA ALA A 105 -5.15 10.18 -12.52
C ALA A 105 -5.17 11.26 -13.63
N PHE A 106 -4.18 12.16 -13.68
CA PHE A 106 -4.06 13.14 -14.76
C PHE A 106 -3.75 12.50 -16.13
N GLU A 107 -2.97 11.42 -16.17
CA GLU A 107 -2.78 10.61 -17.38
C GLU A 107 -4.12 10.09 -17.93
N LYS A 108 -5.01 9.62 -17.04
CA LYS A 108 -6.36 9.15 -17.42
C LYS A 108 -7.27 10.27 -17.94
N LEU A 109 -7.02 11.50 -17.52
CA LEU A 109 -7.71 12.70 -18.01
C LEU A 109 -7.11 13.26 -19.30
N GLY A 110 -5.93 12.82 -19.70
CA GLY A 110 -5.17 13.43 -20.80
C GLY A 110 -4.57 14.80 -20.45
N ASP A 111 -4.48 15.14 -19.17
CA ASP A 111 -3.92 16.42 -18.69
C ASP A 111 -2.41 16.28 -18.47
N GLU A 112 -1.65 16.43 -19.55
CA GLU A 112 -0.19 16.27 -19.53
C GLU A 112 0.51 17.36 -18.70
N GLU A 113 -0.06 18.57 -18.61
CA GLU A 113 0.50 19.66 -17.80
C GLU A 113 0.37 19.35 -16.31
N ALA A 114 -0.83 18.99 -15.84
CA ALA A 114 -1.05 18.65 -14.44
C ALA A 114 -0.29 17.37 -14.04
N LYS A 115 -0.18 16.39 -14.95
CA LYS A 115 0.66 15.20 -14.77
C LYS A 115 2.13 15.58 -14.60
N ALA A 116 2.68 16.43 -15.46
CA ALA A 116 4.06 16.88 -15.36
C ALA A 116 4.32 17.64 -14.04
N ALA A 117 3.38 18.51 -13.63
CA ALA A 117 3.46 19.23 -12.37
C ALA A 117 3.44 18.27 -11.15
N ALA A 118 2.61 17.23 -11.17
CA ALA A 118 2.60 16.22 -10.12
C ALA A 118 3.92 15.43 -10.06
N LEU A 119 4.50 15.07 -11.21
CA LEU A 119 5.80 14.39 -11.26
C LEU A 119 6.95 15.28 -10.81
N ALA A 120 6.91 16.59 -11.09
CA ALA A 120 7.88 17.54 -10.57
C ALA A 120 7.85 17.60 -9.03
N LYS A 121 6.65 17.66 -8.43
CA LYS A 121 6.50 17.59 -6.97
C LYS A 121 7.03 16.29 -6.37
N LEU A 122 6.84 15.17 -7.06
CA LEU A 122 7.44 13.89 -6.64
C LEU A 122 8.96 13.96 -6.61
N GLN A 123 9.57 14.50 -7.67
CA GLN A 123 11.01 14.66 -7.77
C GLN A 123 11.55 15.61 -6.68
N GLU A 124 10.88 16.75 -6.46
CA GLU A 124 11.21 17.69 -5.39
C GLU A 124 11.16 17.01 -4.01
N ALA A 125 10.09 16.27 -3.71
CA ALA A 125 9.95 15.56 -2.45
C ALA A 125 11.07 14.51 -2.24
N MET A 126 11.46 13.80 -3.30
CA MET A 126 12.59 12.86 -3.25
C MET A 126 13.93 13.55 -2.99
N VAL A 127 14.15 14.72 -3.57
CA VAL A 127 15.37 15.52 -3.34
C VAL A 127 15.43 16.02 -1.90
N VAL A 128 14.30 16.51 -1.36
CA VAL A 128 14.22 16.95 0.04
C VAL A 128 14.50 15.78 1.00
N ALA A 129 13.87 14.63 0.80
CA ALA A 129 14.09 13.45 1.63
C ALA A 129 15.57 13.00 1.61
N ALA A 130 16.20 13.01 0.44
CA ALA A 130 17.63 12.67 0.32
C ALA A 130 18.54 13.70 1.03
N ALA A 131 18.18 14.98 0.99
CA ALA A 131 18.92 16.04 1.69
C ALA A 131 18.77 15.92 3.22
N GLU A 132 17.56 15.60 3.71
CA GLU A 132 17.29 15.35 5.14
C GLU A 132 18.07 14.13 5.65
N GLU A 133 18.08 13.03 4.89
CA GLU A 133 18.84 11.83 5.25
C GLU A 133 20.35 12.12 5.29
N ALA A 134 20.87 12.87 4.32
CA ALA A 134 22.28 13.27 4.30
C ALA A 134 22.64 14.20 5.48
N ALA A 135 21.74 15.11 5.86
CA ALA A 135 21.92 15.97 7.03
C ALA A 135 21.92 15.16 8.33
N PHE A 136 21.00 14.21 8.48
CA PHE A 136 20.92 13.31 9.62
C PHE A 136 22.17 12.43 9.76
N GLU A 137 22.67 11.87 8.67
CA GLU A 137 23.90 11.07 8.67
C GLU A 137 25.13 11.92 9.04
N LYS A 138 25.19 13.16 8.55
CA LYS A 138 26.25 14.11 8.92
C LYS A 138 26.21 14.43 10.41
N GLU A 139 25.02 14.65 10.98
CA GLU A 139 24.83 14.91 12.41
C GLU A 139 25.19 13.70 13.28
N ARG A 140 24.79 12.48 12.88
CA ARG A 140 25.22 11.22 13.53
C ARG A 140 26.74 11.06 13.55
N LYS A 141 27.40 11.41 12.45
CA LYS A 141 28.86 11.31 12.33
C LYS A 141 29.58 12.38 13.17
N ILE A 142 29.00 13.58 13.29
CA ILE A 142 29.51 14.65 14.16
C ILE A 142 29.32 14.29 15.64
N LEU A 143 28.19 13.68 16.00
CA LEU A 143 27.90 13.21 17.36
C LEU A 143 28.68 11.95 17.78
N GLY A 144 29.46 11.35 16.88
CA GLY A 144 30.59 10.49 17.20
C GLY A 144 30.29 9.25 18.04
N GLY A 145 30.26 8.07 17.41
CA GLY A 145 31.05 6.93 17.90
C GLY A 145 30.98 6.55 19.38
N ALA A 146 29.82 6.63 20.04
CA ALA A 146 29.61 5.86 21.26
C ALA A 146 29.41 4.39 20.83
N THR A 147 30.53 3.65 20.75
CA THR A 147 30.51 2.20 20.83
C THR A 147 29.70 1.86 22.07
N VAL A 148 28.52 1.27 21.92
CA VAL A 148 27.84 0.64 23.04
C VAL A 148 28.85 -0.40 23.56
N PRO A 149 29.40 -0.28 24.77
CA PRO A 149 30.30 -1.30 25.27
C PRO A 149 29.49 -2.59 25.33
N ASP A 150 29.96 -3.58 24.58
CA ASP A 150 29.52 -4.96 24.65
C ASP A 150 29.48 -5.36 26.13
N ARG A 151 28.27 -5.60 26.67
CA ARG A 151 28.05 -6.04 28.05
C ARG A 151 28.38 -7.54 28.21
N SER A 152 29.45 -7.98 27.56
CA SER A 152 30.05 -9.30 27.73
C SER A 152 31.20 -9.23 28.73
N VAL A 153 30.95 -8.77 29.96
CA VAL A 153 31.93 -8.94 31.05
C VAL A 153 31.21 -9.31 32.35
N GLY A 154 31.20 -10.62 32.62
CA GLY A 154 31.53 -11.17 33.93
C GLY A 154 30.50 -11.03 35.06
N LEU A 155 29.45 -11.85 35.04
CA LEU A 155 28.88 -12.36 36.31
C LEU A 155 29.80 -13.47 36.83
N GLY A 156 30.93 -13.06 37.39
CA GLY A 156 31.76 -13.87 38.26
C GLY A 156 31.57 -13.39 39.69
N LEU A 157 30.66 -14.02 40.42
CA LEU A 157 30.64 -14.11 41.88
C LEU A 157 30.21 -15.56 42.15
N GLY A 158 31.09 -16.48 42.52
CA GLY A 158 31.91 -16.37 43.72
C GLY A 158 31.03 -16.79 44.89
N GLY A 159 31.10 -18.08 45.24
CA GLY A 159 30.26 -18.68 46.26
C GLY A 159 30.51 -18.12 47.66
N ASP A 160 29.56 -18.41 48.54
CA ASP A 160 29.80 -18.46 49.98
C ASP A 160 29.06 -19.70 50.52
N GLU A 161 29.86 -20.63 51.02
CA GLU A 161 29.43 -21.78 51.81
C GLU A 161 29.05 -21.34 53.23
N ALA A 162 28.27 -22.19 53.90
CA ALA A 162 28.19 -22.35 55.35
C ALA A 162 27.36 -21.33 56.17
N SER A 163 26.12 -21.72 56.50
CA SER A 163 25.77 -22.35 57.80
C SER A 163 24.27 -22.64 57.90
#